data_AF-A0A2P4XHM8-F1
#
_entry.id   AF-A0A2P4XHM8-F1
#
_cell.length_a   1.000
_cell.length_b   1.000
_cell.length_c   1.000
_cell.angle_alpha   90.00
_cell.angle_beta   90.00
_cell.angle_gamma   90.00
#
_symmetry.space_group_name_H-M   'P 1'
#
loop_
_entity.id
_entity.type
_entity.pdbx_description
1 polymer ?
#
loop_
_entity_poly.entity_id
_entity_poly.type
_entity_poly.pdbx_seq_one_letter_code
_entity_poly.pdbx_strand_id
1 'polypeptide(L)'
;MLQRVLHVTLSPANSSSELLLLPQFAAENEAQDVILSAANASEVLYSRVIMNPSDLPGGAQHPLAAVAYLEQVFYRCRDEMQKLQSSFVRLSAEKKQEAQDCLSSIREMCINYSATALTDPEIFPFEVGTINTDALEKIVRLQANAQTPEFVDGVVAELEGNGATLTVFAPIFQKLLSELFLINPPSLMSNFYNNMYILTVLCRNKALAMAFTQIPGFLLTPGPPMTGRRLQDATALGLLLRFSCNQDPAITQMFTNITKRTKNDVDNSILTIRNKLDSVQSTVSDIVTLLLKAGGPAREHVLAWLEQAIQVNAERSKENPDMNVTATNGMFVNLTMVLLKLCGPFLAPKSKKAQLIKTEYLFHIRMIDRL
;
A
#
# COMPACT_ATOMS: atom_id res chain seq x y z
N MET A 1 -27.45 16.51 -9.05
CA MET A 1 -26.11 16.36 -8.44
C MET A 1 -26.03 15.02 -7.73
N LEU A 2 -26.79 14.80 -6.65
CA LEU A 2 -26.74 13.56 -5.86
C LEU A 2 -26.97 12.27 -6.67
N GLN A 3 -27.88 12.28 -7.65
CA GLN A 3 -28.09 11.12 -8.54
C GLN A 3 -26.81 10.74 -9.30
N ARG A 4 -26.04 11.74 -9.76
CA ARG A 4 -24.75 11.52 -10.44
C ARG A 4 -23.64 11.10 -9.49
N VAL A 5 -23.71 11.46 -8.21
CA VAL A 5 -22.69 11.07 -7.22
C VAL A 5 -22.91 9.62 -6.81
N LEU A 6 -24.17 9.27 -6.52
CA LEU A 6 -24.56 7.96 -6.03
C LEU A 6 -24.82 6.95 -7.16
N HIS A 7 -24.98 7.38 -8.42
CA HIS A 7 -25.40 6.53 -9.54
C HIS A 7 -26.74 5.82 -9.27
N VAL A 8 -27.66 6.53 -8.59
CA VAL A 8 -29.00 6.02 -8.26
C VAL A 8 -30.07 7.06 -8.61
N THR A 9 -31.27 6.57 -8.91
CA THR A 9 -32.49 7.38 -9.10
C THR A 9 -33.62 6.82 -8.25
N LEU A 10 -34.49 7.71 -7.78
CA LEU A 10 -35.73 7.36 -7.08
C LEU A 10 -36.95 7.43 -8.02
N SER A 11 -36.78 8.05 -9.19
CA SER A 11 -37.85 8.16 -10.19
C SER A 11 -37.63 7.16 -11.32
N PRO A 12 -38.63 6.33 -11.66
CA PRO A 12 -38.55 5.37 -12.77
C PRO A 12 -38.24 6.03 -14.12
N ALA A 13 -38.70 7.27 -14.33
CA ALA A 13 -38.51 8.01 -15.58
C ALA A 13 -37.03 8.32 -15.89
N ASN A 14 -36.19 8.40 -14.87
CA ASN A 14 -34.76 8.72 -14.99
C ASN A 14 -33.87 7.46 -14.94
N SER A 15 -34.46 6.26 -14.91
CA SER A 15 -33.70 5.01 -14.89
C SER A 15 -32.94 4.85 -16.20
N SER A 16 -31.64 4.56 -16.12
CA SER A 16 -30.77 4.38 -17.28
C SER A 16 -29.73 3.30 -17.02
N SER A 17 -28.88 3.00 -18.00
CA SER A 17 -27.73 2.10 -17.77
C SER A 17 -26.72 2.65 -16.75
N GLU A 18 -26.76 3.95 -16.46
CA GLU A 18 -25.84 4.63 -15.54
C GLU A 18 -26.49 4.89 -14.16
N LEU A 19 -27.81 5.08 -14.11
CA LEU A 19 -28.57 5.36 -12.89
C LEU A 19 -29.45 4.17 -12.50
N LEU A 20 -29.10 3.52 -11.38
CA LEU A 20 -29.86 2.41 -10.83
C LEU A 20 -31.13 2.92 -10.12
N LEU A 21 -32.29 2.41 -10.49
CA LEU A 21 -33.55 2.68 -9.78
C LEU A 21 -33.57 1.94 -8.44
N LEU A 22 -33.90 2.65 -7.35
CA LEU A 22 -34.16 2.04 -6.06
C LEU A 22 -35.68 1.91 -5.84
N PRO A 23 -36.27 0.73 -6.10
CA PRO A 23 -37.73 0.56 -6.11
C PRO A 23 -38.38 0.80 -4.75
N GLN A 24 -37.66 0.55 -3.65
CA GLN A 24 -38.14 0.79 -2.28
C GLN A 24 -38.45 2.27 -1.97
N PHE A 25 -37.92 3.21 -2.76
CA PHE A 25 -38.24 4.63 -2.66
C PHE A 25 -39.17 5.13 -3.77
N ALA A 26 -39.47 4.26 -4.75
CA ALA A 26 -40.26 4.61 -5.93
C ALA A 26 -41.77 4.41 -5.73
N ALA A 27 -42.20 3.68 -4.69
CA ALA A 27 -43.61 3.37 -4.48
C ALA A 27 -43.97 3.33 -2.99
N GLU A 28 -44.76 4.32 -2.54
CA GLU A 28 -45.80 4.13 -1.51
C GLU A 28 -46.82 5.28 -1.41
N ASN A 29 -46.64 6.43 -2.08
CA ASN A 29 -47.68 7.47 -2.17
C ASN A 29 -47.72 8.16 -3.53
N GLU A 30 -48.81 7.96 -4.28
CA GLU A 30 -49.11 8.59 -5.59
C GLU A 30 -49.26 10.13 -5.55
N ALA A 31 -48.95 10.78 -4.42
CA ALA A 31 -49.15 12.22 -4.21
C ALA A 31 -47.86 13.05 -4.22
N GLN A 32 -46.67 12.45 -4.11
CA GLN A 32 -45.42 13.22 -4.11
C GLN A 32 -44.22 12.38 -4.58
N ASP A 33 -43.65 12.73 -5.73
CA ASP A 33 -42.37 12.16 -6.19
C ASP A 33 -41.30 12.38 -5.11
N VAL A 34 -40.77 11.30 -4.53
CA VAL A 34 -39.66 11.39 -3.57
C VAL A 34 -38.41 11.83 -4.32
N ILE A 35 -37.98 13.07 -4.11
CA ILE A 35 -36.78 13.63 -4.75
C ILE A 35 -35.56 13.31 -3.88
N LEU A 36 -34.47 12.91 -4.54
CA LEU A 36 -33.17 12.75 -3.88
C LEU A 36 -32.64 14.10 -3.41
N SER A 37 -32.49 14.27 -2.10
CA SER A 37 -32.10 15.50 -1.42
C SER A 37 -31.06 15.23 -0.33
N ALA A 38 -30.54 16.27 0.30
CA ALA A 38 -29.61 16.11 1.41
C ALA A 38 -30.22 15.36 2.61
N ALA A 39 -31.55 15.44 2.80
CA ALA A 39 -32.24 14.82 3.92
C ALA A 39 -32.32 13.29 3.84
N ASN A 40 -32.35 12.71 2.63
CA ASN A 40 -32.47 11.26 2.41
C ASN A 40 -31.21 10.63 1.79
N ALA A 41 -30.15 11.41 1.53
CA ALA A 41 -28.94 10.90 0.88
C ALA A 41 -28.26 9.77 1.68
N SER A 42 -28.29 9.84 3.01
CA SER A 42 -27.71 8.84 3.91
C SER A 42 -28.43 7.49 3.82
N GLU A 43 -29.76 7.53 3.87
CA GLU A 43 -30.64 6.36 3.75
C GLU A 43 -30.52 5.72 2.37
N VAL A 44 -30.49 6.56 1.32
CA VAL A 44 -30.32 6.11 -0.07
C VAL A 44 -28.96 5.45 -0.29
N LEU A 45 -27.88 6.03 0.24
CA LEU A 45 -26.55 5.42 0.17
C LEU A 45 -26.53 4.07 0.90
N TYR A 46 -27.03 4.03 2.14
CA TYR A 46 -27.11 2.78 2.91
C TYR A 46 -27.88 1.71 2.14
N SER A 47 -29.08 2.04 1.68
CA SER A 47 -29.97 1.15 0.96
C SER A 47 -29.33 0.58 -0.32
N ARG A 48 -28.53 1.40 -1.03
CA ARG A 48 -27.77 0.94 -2.19
C ARG A 48 -26.66 -0.05 -1.82
N VAL A 49 -26.00 0.14 -0.68
CA VAL A 49 -24.87 -0.70 -0.26
C VAL A 49 -25.36 -2.06 0.29
N ILE A 50 -26.53 -2.10 0.93
CA ILE A 50 -27.15 -3.34 1.44
C ILE A 50 -28.09 -4.03 0.44
N MET A 51 -28.08 -3.61 -0.82
CA MET A 51 -28.96 -4.17 -1.86
C MET A 51 -28.47 -5.55 -2.31
N ASN A 52 -29.40 -6.49 -2.53
CA ASN A 52 -29.05 -7.85 -2.91
C ASN A 52 -28.19 -7.87 -4.19
N PRO A 53 -27.14 -8.70 -4.25
CA PRO A 53 -26.23 -8.72 -5.40
C PRO A 53 -26.91 -9.05 -6.73
N SER A 54 -28.00 -9.84 -6.69
CA SER A 54 -28.84 -10.16 -7.86
C SER A 54 -29.47 -8.93 -8.51
N ASP A 55 -29.76 -7.90 -7.72
CA ASP A 55 -30.41 -6.67 -8.17
C ASP A 55 -29.40 -5.59 -8.60
N LEU A 56 -28.09 -5.88 -8.48
CA LEU A 56 -27.02 -4.98 -8.86
C LEU A 56 -26.63 -5.12 -10.34
N PRO A 57 -26.04 -4.07 -10.95
CA PRO A 57 -25.41 -4.18 -12.26
C PRO A 57 -24.37 -5.31 -12.27
N GLY A 58 -24.51 -6.26 -13.21
CA GLY A 58 -23.69 -7.48 -13.28
C GLY A 58 -24.38 -8.73 -12.72
N GLY A 59 -25.48 -8.56 -11.98
CA GLY A 59 -26.27 -9.62 -11.36
C GLY A 59 -25.46 -10.48 -10.38
N ALA A 60 -26.03 -11.63 -10.00
CA ALA A 60 -25.41 -12.55 -9.04
C ALA A 60 -24.07 -13.15 -9.51
N GLN A 61 -23.78 -13.13 -10.82
CA GLN A 61 -22.54 -13.71 -11.36
C GLN A 61 -21.33 -12.77 -11.24
N HIS A 62 -21.56 -11.46 -11.31
CA HIS A 62 -20.52 -10.44 -11.20
C HIS A 62 -20.95 -9.30 -10.28
N PRO A 63 -21.14 -9.60 -8.99
CA PRO A 63 -21.61 -8.59 -8.04
C PRO A 63 -20.57 -7.49 -7.86
N LEU A 64 -21.02 -6.23 -7.85
CA LEU A 64 -20.15 -5.09 -7.54
C LEU A 64 -19.94 -5.01 -6.02
N ALA A 65 -18.70 -5.17 -5.56
CA ALA A 65 -18.33 -5.03 -4.16
C ALA A 65 -18.76 -3.69 -3.58
N ALA A 66 -19.22 -3.67 -2.33
CA ALA A 66 -19.57 -2.44 -1.62
C ALA A 66 -18.40 -1.46 -1.60
N VAL A 67 -17.20 -1.92 -1.23
CA VAL A 67 -15.99 -1.08 -1.17
C VAL A 67 -15.65 -0.47 -2.54
N ALA A 68 -15.79 -1.24 -3.63
CA ALA A 68 -15.54 -0.73 -4.98
C ALA A 68 -16.56 0.35 -5.40
N TYR A 69 -17.83 0.18 -5.02
CA TYR A 69 -18.84 1.20 -5.26
C TYR A 69 -18.58 2.47 -4.44
N LEU A 70 -18.29 2.33 -3.15
CA LEU A 70 -18.07 3.43 -2.21
C LEU A 70 -16.83 4.27 -2.57
N GLU A 71 -15.76 3.64 -3.03
CA GLU A 71 -14.56 4.31 -3.54
C GLU A 71 -14.89 5.22 -4.74
N GLN A 72 -15.70 4.73 -5.69
CA GLN A 72 -16.13 5.54 -6.83
C GLN A 72 -17.06 6.69 -6.43
N VAL A 73 -17.97 6.47 -5.46
CA VAL A 73 -18.81 7.54 -4.90
C VAL A 73 -17.94 8.60 -4.23
N PHE A 74 -16.93 8.18 -3.46
CA PHE A 74 -15.99 9.07 -2.80
C PHE A 74 -15.29 10.00 -3.80
N TYR A 75 -14.82 9.48 -4.94
CA TYR A 75 -14.22 10.30 -5.99
C TYR A 75 -15.20 11.28 -6.63
N ARG A 76 -16.40 10.81 -6.97
CA ARG A 76 -17.43 11.67 -7.58
C ARG A 76 -17.86 12.80 -6.66
N CYS A 77 -17.88 12.59 -5.34
CA CYS A 77 -18.11 13.66 -4.39
C CYS A 77 -17.09 14.79 -4.55
N ARG A 78 -15.79 14.47 -4.63
CA ARG A 78 -14.74 15.49 -4.79
C ARG A 78 -14.85 16.22 -6.12
N ASP A 79 -15.15 15.50 -7.19
CA ASP A 79 -15.33 16.11 -8.52
C ASP A 79 -16.51 17.08 -8.52
N GLU A 80 -17.64 16.72 -7.90
CA GLU A 80 -18.77 17.63 -7.75
C GLU A 80 -18.46 18.80 -6.80
N MET A 81 -17.71 18.59 -5.71
CA MET A 81 -17.24 19.69 -4.85
C MET A 81 -16.39 20.70 -5.62
N GLN A 82 -15.50 20.25 -6.51
CA GLN A 82 -14.72 21.14 -7.38
C GLN A 82 -15.61 21.89 -8.37
N LYS A 83 -16.62 21.22 -8.96
CA LYS A 83 -17.59 21.87 -9.84
C LYS A 83 -18.41 22.95 -9.12
N LEU A 84 -18.79 22.73 -7.85
CA LEU A 84 -19.52 23.73 -7.05
C LEU A 84 -18.73 25.03 -6.84
N GLN A 85 -17.40 24.94 -6.80
CA GLN A 85 -16.50 26.10 -6.71
C GLN A 85 -16.38 26.87 -8.04
N SER A 86 -16.85 26.31 -9.15
CA SER A 86 -16.82 26.97 -10.46
C SER A 86 -17.70 28.23 -10.50
N SER A 87 -17.19 29.27 -11.16
CA SER A 87 -17.93 30.51 -11.42
C SER A 87 -19.15 30.30 -12.34
N PHE A 88 -19.20 29.20 -13.09
CA PHE A 88 -20.32 28.85 -13.96
C PHE A 88 -21.54 28.33 -13.18
N VAL A 89 -21.37 27.88 -11.94
CA VAL A 89 -22.47 27.37 -11.11
C VAL A 89 -23.15 28.54 -10.39
N ARG A 90 -24.31 28.94 -10.92
CA ARG A 90 -25.17 30.02 -10.38
C ARG A 90 -26.11 29.48 -9.29
N LEU A 91 -25.54 29.11 -8.15
CA LEU A 91 -26.27 28.80 -6.92
C LEU A 91 -26.03 29.89 -5.88
N SER A 92 -26.99 30.12 -4.98
CA SER A 92 -26.79 30.99 -3.82
C SER A 92 -25.69 30.43 -2.90
N ALA A 93 -25.01 31.30 -2.14
CA ALA A 93 -23.95 30.89 -1.24
C ALA A 93 -24.43 29.84 -0.22
N GLU A 94 -25.64 30.02 0.33
CA GLU A 94 -26.28 29.07 1.25
C GLU A 94 -26.46 27.68 0.62
N LYS A 95 -27.00 27.61 -0.61
CA LYS A 95 -27.19 26.32 -1.30
C LYS A 95 -25.89 25.67 -1.71
N LYS A 96 -24.84 26.45 -1.99
CA LYS A 96 -23.49 25.91 -2.23
C LYS A 96 -22.91 25.28 -0.97
N GLN A 97 -23.07 25.95 0.17
CA GLN A 97 -22.62 25.43 1.47
C GLN A 97 -23.38 24.15 1.84
N GLU A 98 -24.71 24.16 1.75
CA GLU A 98 -25.55 22.98 2.02
C GLU A 98 -25.15 21.78 1.13
N ALA A 99 -24.92 22.01 -0.16
CA ALA A 99 -24.45 20.98 -1.08
C ALA A 99 -23.05 20.47 -0.71
N GLN A 100 -22.15 21.37 -0.29
CA GLN A 100 -20.80 21.00 0.12
C GLN A 100 -20.81 20.16 1.41
N ASP A 101 -21.62 20.54 2.40
CA ASP A 101 -21.76 19.81 3.66
C ASP A 101 -22.36 18.41 3.42
N CYS A 102 -23.36 18.33 2.54
CA CYS A 102 -23.94 17.06 2.10
C CYS A 102 -22.90 16.14 1.43
N LEU A 103 -22.09 16.67 0.49
CA LEU A 103 -21.04 15.88 -0.17
C LEU A 103 -19.92 15.45 0.80
N SER A 104 -19.55 16.30 1.76
CA SER A 104 -18.59 15.94 2.82
C SER A 104 -19.14 14.81 3.68
N SER A 105 -20.41 14.89 4.10
CA SER A 105 -21.06 13.83 4.87
C SER A 105 -21.09 12.50 4.09
N ILE A 106 -21.42 12.53 2.80
CA ILE A 106 -21.40 11.30 1.96
C ILE A 106 -19.98 10.72 1.89
N ARG A 107 -18.92 11.55 1.79
CA ARG A 107 -17.53 11.06 1.78
C ARG A 107 -17.15 10.35 3.07
N GLU A 108 -17.52 10.90 4.22
CA GLU A 108 -17.32 10.28 5.52
C GLU A 108 -18.07 8.95 5.61
N MET A 109 -19.33 8.91 5.15
CA MET A 109 -20.10 7.67 5.08
C MET A 109 -19.46 6.62 4.16
N CYS A 110 -18.87 7.02 3.03
CA CYS A 110 -18.14 6.09 2.17
C CYS A 110 -16.96 5.42 2.87
N ILE A 111 -16.21 6.18 3.68
CA ILE A 111 -15.10 5.67 4.48
C ILE A 111 -15.64 4.69 5.54
N ASN A 112 -16.63 5.12 6.33
CA ASN A 112 -17.18 4.33 7.43
C ASN A 112 -17.80 3.02 6.94
N TYR A 113 -18.65 3.07 5.91
CA TYR A 113 -19.24 1.86 5.35
C TYR A 113 -18.21 0.96 4.66
N SER A 114 -17.12 1.50 4.11
CA SER A 114 -16.03 0.67 3.59
C SER A 114 -15.30 -0.04 4.71
N ALA A 115 -15.03 0.64 5.84
CA ALA A 115 -14.44 0.01 7.02
C ALA A 115 -15.37 -1.09 7.58
N THR A 116 -16.67 -0.81 7.75
CA THR A 116 -17.66 -1.81 8.18
C THR A 116 -17.74 -2.99 7.21
N ALA A 117 -17.66 -2.76 5.89
CA ALA A 117 -17.66 -3.83 4.89
C ALA A 117 -16.41 -4.72 4.93
N LEU A 118 -15.34 -4.27 5.57
CA LEU A 118 -14.09 -5.00 5.77
C LEU A 118 -14.03 -5.68 7.14
N THR A 119 -14.67 -5.12 8.17
CA THR A 119 -14.68 -5.66 9.54
C THR A 119 -15.85 -6.60 9.80
N ASP A 120 -17.04 -6.24 9.30
CA ASP A 120 -18.32 -6.89 9.57
C ASP A 120 -19.01 -7.25 8.25
N PRO A 121 -18.44 -8.18 7.46
CA PRO A 121 -18.94 -8.52 6.13
C PRO A 121 -20.38 -9.07 6.16
N GLU A 122 -20.82 -9.63 7.28
CA GLU A 122 -22.17 -10.19 7.49
C GLU A 122 -23.29 -9.14 7.39
N ILE A 123 -22.98 -7.85 7.57
CA ILE A 123 -23.94 -6.75 7.44
C ILE A 123 -24.36 -6.55 5.98
N PHE A 124 -23.54 -7.01 5.03
CA PHE A 124 -23.75 -6.82 3.60
C PHE A 124 -24.30 -8.10 2.98
N PRO A 125 -25.21 -8.01 2.00
CA PRO A 125 -25.94 -9.15 1.44
C PRO A 125 -25.09 -10.03 0.51
N PHE A 126 -23.77 -9.83 0.49
CA PHE A 126 -22.86 -10.72 -0.22
C PHE A 126 -22.68 -11.99 0.62
N GLU A 127 -22.64 -13.17 -0.01
CA GLU A 127 -22.27 -14.40 0.69
C GLU A 127 -20.90 -14.21 1.39
N VAL A 128 -20.69 -14.90 2.52
CA VAL A 128 -19.44 -14.83 3.29
C VAL A 128 -18.26 -15.11 2.35
N GLY A 129 -17.51 -14.07 2.01
CA GLY A 129 -16.53 -14.13 0.93
C GLY A 129 -15.59 -12.93 0.94
N THR A 130 -14.57 -12.98 0.07
CA THR A 130 -13.45 -12.02 0.04
C THR A 130 -13.72 -10.81 -0.87
N ILE A 131 -14.94 -10.62 -1.37
CA ILE A 131 -15.20 -9.65 -2.45
C ILE A 131 -14.80 -8.21 -2.07
N ASN A 132 -15.08 -7.78 -0.84
CA ASN A 132 -14.72 -6.44 -0.35
C ASN A 132 -13.21 -6.31 -0.09
N THR A 133 -12.57 -7.37 0.43
CA THR A 133 -11.12 -7.40 0.61
C THR A 133 -10.38 -7.42 -0.73
N ASP A 134 -10.90 -8.14 -1.73
CA ASP A 134 -10.35 -8.20 -3.09
C ASP A 134 -10.53 -6.86 -3.81
N ALA A 135 -11.66 -6.18 -3.59
CA ALA A 135 -11.88 -4.82 -4.06
C ALA A 135 -10.89 -3.83 -3.44
N LEU A 136 -10.67 -3.88 -2.12
CA LEU A 136 -9.66 -3.06 -1.45
C LEU A 136 -8.26 -3.33 -2.00
N GLU A 137 -7.89 -4.61 -2.16
CA GLU A 137 -6.59 -4.99 -2.74
C GLU A 137 -6.41 -4.39 -4.13
N LYS A 138 -7.44 -4.46 -4.98
CA LYS A 138 -7.44 -3.89 -6.33
C LYS A 138 -7.28 -2.36 -6.29
N ILE A 139 -8.01 -1.66 -5.42
CA ILE A 139 -7.90 -0.21 -5.23
C ILE A 139 -6.47 0.16 -4.83
N VAL A 140 -5.93 -0.51 -3.82
CA VAL A 140 -4.56 -0.30 -3.32
C VAL A 140 -3.51 -0.53 -4.40
N ARG A 141 -3.66 -1.57 -5.23
CA ARG A 141 -2.67 -1.90 -6.28
C ARG A 141 -2.73 -0.97 -7.48
N LEU A 142 -3.95 -0.62 -7.92
CA LEU A 142 -4.11 0.14 -9.16
C LEU A 142 -3.81 1.62 -8.96
N GLN A 143 -4.07 2.18 -7.77
CA GLN A 143 -3.94 3.62 -7.51
C GLN A 143 -4.58 4.46 -8.64
N ALA A 144 -5.75 4.02 -9.12
CA ALA A 144 -6.33 4.48 -10.38
C ALA A 144 -6.75 5.96 -10.37
N ASN A 145 -6.96 6.52 -9.17
CA ASN A 145 -7.34 7.92 -8.98
C ASN A 145 -6.35 8.63 -8.04
N ALA A 146 -6.10 9.93 -8.26
CA ALA A 146 -5.27 10.75 -7.39
C ALA A 146 -5.78 10.83 -5.93
N GLN A 147 -7.06 10.56 -5.71
CA GLN A 147 -7.70 10.55 -4.39
C GLN A 147 -7.64 9.18 -3.69
N THR A 148 -7.11 8.14 -4.36
CA THR A 148 -6.98 6.79 -3.77
C THR A 148 -6.24 6.83 -2.42
N PRO A 149 -5.12 7.57 -2.25
CA PRO A 149 -4.44 7.64 -0.95
C PRO A 149 -5.31 8.24 0.15
N GLU A 150 -6.08 9.29 -0.15
CA GLU A 150 -6.98 9.93 0.82
C GLU A 150 -8.10 8.98 1.26
N PHE A 151 -8.68 8.24 0.32
CA PHE A 151 -9.69 7.22 0.61
C PHE A 151 -9.12 6.11 1.50
N VAL A 152 -7.95 5.56 1.13
CA VAL A 152 -7.28 4.51 1.89
C VAL A 152 -6.89 5.00 3.28
N ASP A 153 -6.36 6.21 3.42
CA ASP A 153 -6.00 6.80 4.71
C ASP A 153 -7.23 6.97 5.62
N GLY A 154 -8.36 7.40 5.05
CA GLY A 154 -9.63 7.48 5.77
C GLY A 154 -10.11 6.11 6.27
N VAL A 155 -10.11 5.10 5.40
CA VAL A 155 -10.49 3.73 5.78
C VAL A 155 -9.55 3.18 6.85
N VAL A 156 -8.25 3.44 6.74
CA VAL A 156 -7.26 3.02 7.74
C VAL A 156 -7.52 3.66 9.10
N ALA A 157 -7.91 4.94 9.15
CA ALA A 157 -8.22 5.62 10.41
C ALA A 157 -9.40 4.96 11.14
N GLU A 158 -10.46 4.57 10.42
CA GLU A 158 -11.58 3.82 10.99
C GLU A 158 -11.16 2.40 11.43
N LEU A 159 -10.34 1.71 10.63
CA LEU A 159 -9.82 0.39 10.98
C LEU A 159 -8.91 0.42 12.21
N GLU A 160 -8.16 1.50 12.42
CA GLU A 160 -7.35 1.70 13.63
C GLU A 160 -8.24 1.79 14.87
N GLY A 161 -9.35 2.52 14.80
CA GLY A 161 -10.34 2.61 15.88
C GLY A 161 -10.90 1.25 16.27
N ASN A 162 -11.05 0.36 15.30
CA ASN A 162 -11.58 -1.00 15.49
C ASN A 162 -10.49 -2.07 15.73
N GLY A 163 -9.21 -1.70 15.73
CA GLY A 163 -8.09 -2.65 15.86
C GLY A 163 -7.96 -3.66 14.70
N ALA A 164 -8.56 -3.36 13.54
CA ALA A 164 -8.66 -4.28 12.40
C ALA A 164 -7.60 -4.03 11.31
N THR A 165 -6.78 -2.98 11.43
CA THR A 165 -5.79 -2.58 10.41
C THR A 165 -4.87 -3.72 10.00
N LEU A 166 -4.30 -4.46 10.96
CA LEU A 166 -3.40 -5.58 10.67
C LEU A 166 -4.14 -6.71 9.95
N THR A 167 -5.33 -7.08 10.42
CA THR A 167 -6.15 -8.15 9.82
C THR A 167 -6.48 -7.88 8.36
N VAL A 168 -6.83 -6.63 8.03
CA VAL A 168 -7.21 -6.22 6.67
C VAL A 168 -6.00 -6.08 5.75
N PHE A 169 -4.91 -5.46 6.22
CA PHE A 169 -3.76 -5.14 5.36
C PHE A 169 -2.65 -6.19 5.34
N ALA A 170 -2.54 -7.08 6.33
CA ALA A 170 -1.52 -8.13 6.33
C ALA A 170 -1.59 -9.05 5.09
N PRO A 171 -2.77 -9.51 4.63
CA PRO A 171 -2.86 -10.31 3.40
C PRO A 171 -2.38 -9.54 2.16
N ILE A 172 -2.67 -8.24 2.08
CA ILE A 172 -2.22 -7.38 0.98
C ILE A 172 -0.69 -7.28 0.97
N PHE A 173 -0.09 -7.02 2.13
CA PHE A 173 1.38 -6.99 2.26
C PHE A 173 2.01 -8.34 1.91
N GLN A 174 1.46 -9.45 2.41
CA GLN A 174 1.97 -10.78 2.13
C GLN A 174 1.89 -11.13 0.65
N LYS A 175 0.82 -10.73 -0.05
CA LYS A 175 0.67 -10.97 -1.49
C LYS A 175 1.67 -10.13 -2.31
N LEU A 176 1.89 -8.87 -1.94
CA LEU A 176 2.92 -8.03 -2.57
C LEU A 176 4.32 -8.64 -2.39
N LEU A 177 4.63 -9.12 -1.19
CA LEU A 177 5.91 -9.77 -0.87
C LEU A 177 6.07 -11.14 -1.53
N SER A 178 5.00 -11.95 -1.61
CA SER A 178 5.05 -13.26 -2.27
C SER A 178 5.32 -13.13 -3.76
N GLU A 179 4.76 -12.11 -4.42
CA GLU A 179 5.08 -11.79 -5.82
C GLU A 179 6.54 -11.37 -6.00
N LEU A 180 7.13 -10.63 -5.03
CA LEU A 180 8.58 -10.37 -5.03
C LEU A 180 9.38 -11.66 -4.88
N PHE A 181 8.93 -12.56 -3.99
CA PHE A 181 9.56 -13.86 -3.73
C PHE A 181 9.57 -14.76 -4.98
N LEU A 182 8.47 -14.80 -5.73
CA LEU A 182 8.30 -15.62 -6.93
C LEU A 182 9.27 -15.25 -8.07
N ILE A 183 9.86 -14.06 -8.05
CA ILE A 183 10.92 -13.68 -8.99
C ILE A 183 12.22 -14.35 -8.55
N ASN A 184 12.46 -15.54 -9.08
CA ASN A 184 13.62 -16.38 -8.77
C ASN A 184 14.26 -16.93 -10.06
N PRO A 185 15.54 -16.61 -10.37
CA PRO A 185 16.43 -15.74 -9.60
C PRO A 185 15.94 -14.28 -9.58
N PRO A 186 16.25 -13.50 -8.53
CA PRO A 186 15.99 -12.07 -8.51
C PRO A 186 16.64 -11.37 -9.71
N SER A 187 15.90 -10.50 -10.40
CA SER A 187 16.43 -9.75 -11.54
C SER A 187 15.96 -8.30 -11.50
N LEU A 188 16.88 -7.35 -11.74
CA LEU A 188 16.59 -5.93 -11.88
C LEU A 188 15.73 -5.64 -13.14
N MET A 189 15.64 -6.60 -14.06
CA MET A 189 14.89 -6.46 -15.29
C MET A 189 13.43 -6.92 -15.18
N SER A 190 13.03 -7.52 -14.05
CA SER A 190 11.65 -7.96 -13.81
C SER A 190 10.71 -6.82 -13.41
N ASN A 191 9.40 -7.08 -13.49
CA ASN A 191 8.33 -6.10 -13.24
C ASN A 191 7.96 -5.97 -11.75
N PHE A 192 8.95 -5.90 -10.85
CA PHE A 192 8.70 -5.83 -9.39
C PHE A 192 8.58 -4.41 -8.84
N TYR A 193 8.99 -3.39 -9.60
CA TYR A 193 9.02 -1.99 -9.18
C TYR A 193 7.64 -1.48 -8.75
N ASN A 194 6.56 -1.96 -9.37
CA ASN A 194 5.20 -1.61 -8.96
C ASN A 194 4.90 -2.07 -7.53
N ASN A 195 5.25 -3.31 -7.18
CA ASN A 195 5.02 -3.84 -5.84
C ASN A 195 5.80 -3.05 -4.78
N MET A 196 7.06 -2.69 -5.08
CA MET A 196 7.85 -1.84 -4.18
C MET A 196 7.27 -0.42 -4.06
N TYR A 197 6.77 0.14 -5.16
CA TYR A 197 6.09 1.44 -5.15
C TYR A 197 4.84 1.41 -4.26
N ILE A 198 3.97 0.40 -4.43
CA ILE A 198 2.75 0.24 -3.61
C ILE A 198 3.11 0.05 -2.13
N LEU A 199 4.10 -0.78 -1.81
CA LEU A 199 4.60 -0.93 -0.42
C LEU A 199 5.06 0.41 0.15
N THR A 200 5.76 1.22 -0.64
CA THR A 200 6.20 2.56 -0.23
C THR A 200 5.03 3.50 0.02
N VAL A 201 4.02 3.51 -0.86
CA VAL A 201 2.80 4.31 -0.70
C VAL A 201 2.08 3.93 0.59
N LEU A 202 1.87 2.63 0.84
CA LEU A 202 1.22 2.14 2.06
C LEU A 202 2.00 2.54 3.32
N CYS A 203 3.33 2.37 3.32
CA CYS A 203 4.16 2.73 4.47
C CYS A 203 4.23 4.25 4.76
N ARG A 204 3.70 5.12 3.88
CA ARG A 204 3.58 6.55 4.20
C ARG A 204 2.55 6.80 5.31
N ASN A 205 1.52 5.97 5.38
CA ASN A 205 0.59 5.96 6.49
C ASN A 205 1.26 5.26 7.68
N LYS A 206 1.27 5.95 8.83
CA LYS A 206 1.92 5.46 10.05
C LYS A 206 1.32 4.15 10.56
N ALA A 207 0.00 4.01 10.50
CA ALA A 207 -0.73 2.82 10.92
C ALA A 207 -0.31 1.60 10.10
N LEU A 208 -0.26 1.78 8.78
CA LEU A 208 0.13 0.75 7.83
C LEU A 208 1.62 0.40 7.95
N ALA A 209 2.49 1.38 8.20
CA ALA A 209 3.88 1.12 8.52
C ALA A 209 4.03 0.25 9.79
N MET A 210 3.25 0.53 10.84
CA MET A 210 3.24 -0.31 12.04
C MET A 210 2.71 -1.72 11.75
N ALA A 211 1.59 -1.84 11.04
CA ALA A 211 1.03 -3.12 10.63
C ALA A 211 2.01 -3.93 9.77
N PHE A 212 2.74 -3.29 8.85
CA PHE A 212 3.75 -3.94 8.01
C PHE A 212 4.86 -4.59 8.84
N THR A 213 5.27 -3.98 9.95
CA THR A 213 6.30 -4.57 10.84
C THR A 213 5.81 -5.75 11.67
N GLN A 214 4.48 -5.94 11.77
CA GLN A 214 3.84 -6.99 12.57
C GLN A 214 3.43 -8.20 11.73
N ILE A 215 3.56 -8.14 10.39
CA ILE A 215 3.18 -9.28 9.54
C ILE A 215 4.08 -10.50 9.81
N PRO A 216 3.55 -11.72 9.66
CA PRO A 216 4.38 -12.92 9.62
C PRO A 216 5.42 -12.80 8.51
N GLY A 217 6.69 -13.05 8.85
CA GLY A 217 7.81 -12.87 7.92
C GLY A 217 8.38 -11.46 7.89
N PHE A 218 8.04 -10.55 8.81
CA PHE A 218 8.86 -9.34 8.97
C PHE A 218 10.22 -9.68 9.61
N LEU A 219 10.20 -10.39 10.75
CA LEU A 219 11.37 -10.95 11.41
C LEU A 219 11.55 -12.43 11.02
N LEU A 220 12.79 -12.92 11.14
CA LEU A 220 13.06 -14.34 10.98
C LEU A 220 12.47 -15.13 12.14
N THR A 221 11.56 -16.07 11.86
CA THR A 221 11.00 -16.96 12.87
C THR A 221 12.09 -17.85 13.48
N PRO A 222 12.19 -17.92 14.83
CA PRO A 222 13.13 -18.81 15.51
C PRO A 222 13.04 -20.26 15.03
N GLY A 223 14.19 -20.86 14.70
CA GLY A 223 14.31 -22.27 14.32
C GLY A 223 15.42 -22.51 13.32
N PRO A 224 16.09 -23.68 13.32
CA PRO A 224 17.14 -23.99 12.34
C PRO A 224 16.55 -24.20 10.94
N PRO A 225 17.27 -23.84 9.86
CA PRO A 225 18.54 -23.11 9.85
C PRO A 225 18.32 -21.59 10.03
N MET A 226 19.10 -20.96 10.93
CA MET A 226 19.14 -19.50 11.08
C MET A 226 20.30 -18.96 10.25
N THR A 227 20.06 -18.77 8.95
CA THR A 227 21.08 -18.39 7.97
C THR A 227 20.74 -17.07 7.30
N GLY A 228 21.77 -16.35 6.84
CA GLY A 228 21.63 -15.16 6.00
C GLY A 228 20.83 -15.43 4.73
N ARG A 229 20.99 -16.61 4.13
CA ARG A 229 20.19 -17.01 2.97
C ARG A 229 18.70 -17.08 3.29
N ARG A 230 18.33 -17.68 4.41
CA ARG A 230 16.92 -17.73 4.85
C ARG A 230 16.41 -16.34 5.24
N LEU A 231 17.21 -15.51 5.92
CA LEU A 231 16.82 -14.13 6.23
C LEU A 231 16.51 -13.34 4.96
N GLN A 232 17.34 -13.46 3.92
CA GLN A 232 17.09 -12.81 2.63
C GLN A 232 15.76 -13.25 1.99
N ASP A 233 15.48 -14.55 1.96
CA ASP A 233 14.37 -15.09 1.18
C ASP A 233 13.07 -15.27 1.97
N ALA A 234 13.11 -15.24 3.30
CA ALA A 234 11.95 -15.44 4.17
C ALA A 234 11.50 -14.18 4.92
N THR A 235 12.23 -13.06 4.83
CA THR A 235 11.86 -11.81 5.52
C THR A 235 11.48 -10.69 4.56
N ALA A 236 10.53 -9.83 4.96
CA ALA A 236 10.01 -8.73 4.15
C ALA A 236 11.12 -7.78 3.67
N LEU A 237 11.99 -7.32 4.57
CA LEU A 237 13.13 -6.46 4.20
C LEU A 237 14.19 -7.22 3.41
N GLY A 238 14.39 -8.51 3.67
CA GLY A 238 15.27 -9.37 2.87
C GLY A 238 14.83 -9.44 1.40
N LEU A 239 13.53 -9.66 1.16
CA LEU A 239 12.92 -9.72 -0.17
C LEU A 239 13.05 -8.39 -0.93
N LEU A 240 12.94 -7.27 -0.23
CA LEU A 240 13.12 -5.95 -0.82
C LEU A 240 14.59 -5.66 -1.17
N LEU A 241 15.53 -6.13 -0.35
CA LEU A 241 16.97 -5.87 -0.51
C LEU A 241 17.66 -6.79 -1.51
N ARG A 242 17.09 -7.95 -1.87
CA ARG A 242 17.79 -8.97 -2.67
C ARG A 242 17.97 -8.64 -4.16
N PHE A 243 17.21 -7.70 -4.71
CA PHE A 243 17.30 -7.32 -6.12
C PHE A 243 18.57 -6.52 -6.41
N SER A 244 19.48 -7.11 -7.19
CA SER A 244 20.79 -6.52 -7.48
C SER A 244 21.35 -7.04 -8.81
N CYS A 245 22.53 -6.56 -9.21
CA CYS A 245 23.24 -7.08 -10.37
C CYS A 245 23.84 -8.48 -10.17
N ASN A 246 23.97 -8.92 -8.91
CA ASN A 246 24.65 -10.16 -8.58
C ASN A 246 23.80 -11.36 -9.01
N GLN A 247 24.35 -12.22 -9.87
CA GLN A 247 23.70 -13.43 -10.38
C GLN A 247 22.40 -13.18 -11.18
N ASP A 248 22.20 -11.97 -11.71
CA ASP A 248 21.05 -11.64 -12.57
C ASP A 248 21.31 -12.10 -14.02
N PRO A 249 20.57 -13.10 -14.53
CA PRO A 249 20.79 -13.65 -15.87
C PRO A 249 20.57 -12.63 -16.98
N ALA A 250 19.62 -11.69 -16.80
CA ALA A 250 19.34 -10.66 -17.79
C ALA A 250 20.53 -9.70 -17.92
N ILE A 251 21.17 -9.36 -16.80
CA ILE A 251 22.38 -8.54 -16.79
C ILE A 251 23.55 -9.30 -17.40
N THR A 252 23.71 -10.60 -17.13
CA THR A 252 24.76 -11.41 -17.80
C THR A 252 24.60 -11.36 -19.32
N GLN A 253 23.37 -11.45 -19.84
CA GLN A 253 23.09 -11.37 -21.27
C GLN A 253 23.45 -10.01 -21.90
N MET A 254 23.31 -8.91 -21.14
CA MET A 254 23.69 -7.57 -21.61
C MET A 254 25.19 -7.45 -21.92
N PHE A 255 26.04 -8.28 -21.32
CA PHE A 255 27.49 -8.25 -21.52
C PHE A 255 28.04 -9.46 -22.28
N THR A 256 27.18 -10.32 -22.83
CA THR A 256 27.60 -11.39 -23.74
C THR A 256 28.24 -10.79 -25.00
N ASN A 257 29.33 -11.41 -25.46
CA ASN A 257 30.12 -10.96 -26.63
C ASN A 257 30.63 -9.52 -26.53
N ILE A 258 31.06 -9.07 -25.34
CA ILE A 258 31.48 -7.68 -25.09
C ILE A 258 32.55 -7.16 -26.05
N THR A 259 33.45 -8.02 -26.53
CA THR A 259 34.50 -7.67 -27.50
C THR A 259 33.96 -7.29 -28.89
N LYS A 260 32.72 -7.66 -29.20
CA LYS A 260 32.02 -7.32 -30.46
C LYS A 260 31.09 -6.11 -30.31
N ARG A 261 30.94 -5.57 -29.10
CA ARG A 261 30.05 -4.43 -28.81
C ARG A 261 30.80 -3.11 -28.93
N THR A 262 30.06 -2.05 -29.27
CA THR A 262 30.61 -0.70 -29.25
C THR A 262 30.71 -0.20 -27.81
N LYS A 263 31.65 0.71 -27.53
CA LYS A 263 31.77 1.35 -26.22
C LYS A 263 30.46 2.01 -25.77
N ASN A 264 29.76 2.68 -26.70
CA ASN A 264 28.49 3.35 -26.41
C ASN A 264 27.39 2.38 -25.97
N ASP A 265 27.31 1.18 -26.59
CA ASP A 265 26.35 0.14 -26.19
C ASP A 265 26.62 -0.37 -24.76
N VAL A 266 27.90 -0.60 -24.43
CA VAL A 266 28.33 -1.01 -23.09
C VAL A 266 28.03 0.07 -22.05
N ASP A 267 28.33 1.34 -22.36
CA ASP A 267 28.08 2.47 -21.47
C ASP A 267 26.58 2.66 -21.19
N ASN A 268 25.73 2.53 -22.21
CA ASN A 268 24.27 2.56 -22.05
C ASN A 268 23.73 1.41 -21.20
N SER A 269 24.30 0.21 -21.37
CA SER A 269 23.97 -0.96 -20.54
C SER A 269 24.31 -0.72 -19.07
N ILE A 270 25.50 -0.18 -18.79
CA ILE A 270 25.94 0.18 -17.43
C ILE A 270 25.04 1.26 -16.83
N LEU A 271 24.71 2.31 -17.59
CA LEU A 271 23.84 3.39 -17.12
C LEU A 271 22.44 2.86 -16.75
N THR A 272 21.87 2.00 -17.59
CA THR A 272 20.57 1.36 -17.33
C THR A 272 20.58 0.58 -16.03
N ILE A 273 21.63 -0.22 -15.80
CA ILE A 273 21.78 -1.03 -14.58
C ILE A 273 21.92 -0.13 -13.34
N ARG A 274 22.73 0.93 -13.43
CA ARG A 274 22.91 1.89 -12.33
C ARG A 274 21.61 2.58 -11.95
N ASN A 275 20.84 3.05 -12.93
CA ASN A 275 19.55 3.71 -12.68
C ASN A 275 18.55 2.76 -12.02
N LYS A 276 18.51 1.50 -12.47
CA LYS A 276 17.66 0.46 -11.86
C LYS A 276 18.07 0.13 -10.43
N LEU A 277 19.36 -0.06 -10.18
CA LEU A 277 19.88 -0.32 -8.84
C LEU A 277 19.62 0.87 -7.90
N ASP A 278 19.83 2.10 -8.37
CA ASP A 278 19.54 3.31 -7.58
C ASP A 278 18.05 3.42 -7.24
N SER A 279 17.15 3.07 -8.17
CA SER A 279 15.71 3.00 -7.91
C SER A 279 15.37 2.00 -6.80
N VAL A 280 15.95 0.80 -6.82
CA VAL A 280 15.79 -0.19 -5.74
C VAL A 280 16.29 0.37 -4.42
N GLN A 281 17.54 0.85 -4.39
CA GLN A 281 18.17 1.34 -3.16
C GLN A 281 17.43 2.54 -2.57
N SER A 282 16.96 3.46 -3.41
CA SER A 282 16.14 4.60 -2.98
C SER A 282 14.80 4.15 -2.41
N THR A 283 14.09 3.25 -3.10
CA THR A 283 12.79 2.76 -2.64
C THR A 283 12.90 2.00 -1.31
N VAL A 284 13.88 1.10 -1.15
CA VAL A 284 14.07 0.40 0.13
C VAL A 284 14.49 1.37 1.24
N SER A 285 15.33 2.35 0.94
CA SER A 285 15.73 3.36 1.93
C SER A 285 14.54 4.18 2.40
N ASP A 286 13.63 4.53 1.50
CA ASP A 286 12.41 5.25 1.83
C ASP A 286 11.49 4.40 2.72
N ILE A 287 11.26 3.14 2.37
CA ILE A 287 10.48 2.20 3.20
C ILE A 287 11.10 2.11 4.60
N VAL A 288 12.38 1.78 4.72
CA VAL A 288 13.05 1.66 6.03
C VAL A 288 12.97 2.96 6.83
N THR A 289 13.13 4.11 6.17
CA THR A 289 13.00 5.42 6.82
C THR A 289 11.58 5.66 7.32
N LEU A 290 10.56 5.31 6.54
CA LEU A 290 9.14 5.42 6.93
C LEU A 290 8.83 4.53 8.13
N LEU A 291 9.31 3.29 8.16
CA LEU A 291 9.14 2.37 9.29
C LEU A 291 9.81 2.91 10.57
N LEU A 292 11.03 3.46 10.48
CA LEU A 292 11.72 4.07 11.61
C LEU A 292 11.02 5.33 12.13
N LYS A 293 10.43 6.13 11.21
CA LYS A 293 9.65 7.34 11.52
C LYS A 293 8.29 7.01 12.13
N ALA A 294 7.69 5.87 11.79
CA ALA A 294 6.46 5.41 12.42
C ALA A 294 6.64 5.25 13.93
N GLY A 295 7.84 4.89 14.39
CA GLY A 295 8.20 4.89 15.79
C GLY A 295 7.52 3.76 16.57
N GLY A 296 7.63 3.80 17.90
CA GLY A 296 7.10 2.75 18.78
C GLY A 296 7.57 1.36 18.35
N PRO A 297 6.66 0.36 18.32
CA PRO A 297 6.99 -1.01 17.94
C PRO A 297 7.63 -1.13 16.55
N ALA A 298 7.24 -0.30 15.56
CA ALA A 298 7.77 -0.41 14.20
C ALA A 298 9.28 -0.17 14.15
N ARG A 299 9.77 0.81 14.93
CA ARG A 299 11.20 1.09 15.04
C ARG A 299 11.95 -0.08 15.67
N GLU A 300 11.40 -0.66 16.72
CA GLU A 300 12.01 -1.80 17.42
C GLU A 300 12.13 -3.02 16.51
N HIS A 301 11.08 -3.33 15.74
CA HIS A 301 11.12 -4.43 14.76
C HIS A 301 12.17 -4.19 13.68
N VAL A 302 12.30 -2.97 13.14
CA VAL A 302 13.36 -2.66 12.15
C VAL A 302 14.75 -2.84 12.77
N LEU A 303 14.97 -2.38 13.99
CA LEU A 303 16.25 -2.54 14.68
C LEU A 303 16.55 -4.02 14.96
N ALA A 304 15.55 -4.79 15.40
CA ALA A 304 15.68 -6.24 15.60
C ALA A 304 15.98 -6.98 14.29
N TRP A 305 15.37 -6.56 13.17
CA TRP A 305 15.68 -7.12 11.85
C TRP A 305 17.12 -6.82 11.44
N LEU A 306 17.61 -5.60 11.66
CA LEU A 306 19.00 -5.23 11.39
C LEU A 306 19.98 -6.05 12.24
N GLU A 307 19.67 -6.26 13.52
CA GLU A 307 20.45 -7.13 14.40
C GLU A 307 20.50 -8.56 13.87
N GLN A 308 19.34 -9.15 13.54
CA GLN A 308 19.27 -10.48 12.94
C GLN A 308 20.10 -10.55 11.66
N ALA A 309 19.99 -9.55 10.78
CA ALA A 309 20.68 -9.50 9.51
C ALA A 309 22.21 -9.55 9.67
N ILE A 310 22.76 -8.91 10.71
CA ILE A 310 24.19 -9.00 11.02
C ILE A 310 24.54 -10.36 11.64
N GLN A 311 23.79 -10.81 12.64
CA GLN A 311 24.08 -12.06 13.38
C GLN A 311 24.08 -13.29 12.47
N VAL A 312 23.03 -13.49 11.65
CA VAL A 312 22.93 -14.70 10.80
C VAL A 312 23.88 -14.67 9.59
N ASN A 313 24.60 -13.56 9.40
CA ASN A 313 25.59 -13.37 8.33
C ASN A 313 27.02 -13.24 8.86
N ALA A 314 27.28 -13.62 10.11
CA ALA A 314 28.63 -13.65 10.69
C ALA A 314 29.64 -14.41 9.80
N GLU A 315 29.20 -15.47 9.11
CA GLU A 315 30.02 -16.25 8.16
C GLU A 315 30.71 -15.39 7.09
N ARG A 316 30.13 -14.23 6.72
CA ARG A 316 30.70 -13.30 5.73
C ARG A 316 32.05 -12.70 6.16
N SER A 317 32.42 -12.78 7.45
CA SER A 317 33.71 -12.25 7.95
C SER A 317 34.87 -13.23 7.81
N LYS A 318 34.60 -14.50 7.49
CA LYS A 318 35.64 -15.53 7.33
C LYS A 318 36.43 -15.32 6.04
N GLU A 319 37.65 -15.88 5.99
CA GLU A 319 38.50 -15.85 4.80
C GLU A 319 37.84 -16.56 3.60
N ASN A 320 37.13 -17.66 3.86
CA ASN A 320 36.37 -18.41 2.86
C ASN A 320 34.91 -18.61 3.34
N PRO A 321 34.04 -17.60 3.17
CA PRO A 321 32.64 -17.70 3.59
C PRO A 321 31.86 -18.76 2.80
N ASP A 322 31.04 -19.55 3.48
CA ASP A 322 30.07 -20.42 2.78
C ASP A 322 28.93 -19.58 2.18
N MET A 323 28.87 -19.56 0.84
CA MET A 323 27.87 -18.82 0.07
C MET A 323 26.45 -19.41 0.19
N ASN A 324 26.31 -20.63 0.71
CA ASN A 324 25.00 -21.28 0.88
C ASN A 324 24.29 -20.82 2.16
N VAL A 325 25.05 -20.39 3.17
CA VAL A 325 24.50 -19.91 4.46
C VAL A 325 24.45 -18.39 4.52
N THR A 326 25.29 -17.68 3.77
CA THR A 326 25.29 -16.22 3.74
C THR A 326 24.20 -15.66 2.81
N ALA A 327 23.69 -14.48 3.15
CA ALA A 327 22.91 -13.70 2.22
C ALA A 327 23.80 -13.25 1.05
N THR A 328 23.18 -12.97 -0.09
CA THR A 328 23.92 -12.59 -1.29
C THR A 328 24.67 -11.27 -1.11
N ASN A 329 25.76 -11.11 -1.87
CA ASN A 329 26.48 -9.83 -1.91
C ASN A 329 25.57 -8.69 -2.37
N GLY A 330 24.63 -8.98 -3.27
CA GLY A 330 23.61 -8.04 -3.71
C GLY A 330 22.79 -7.44 -2.57
N MET A 331 22.26 -8.29 -1.70
CA MET A 331 21.50 -7.87 -0.53
C MET A 331 22.33 -6.99 0.40
N PHE A 332 23.60 -7.35 0.65
CA PHE A 332 24.48 -6.57 1.52
C PHE A 332 24.93 -5.23 0.92
N VAL A 333 25.11 -5.15 -0.40
CA VAL A 333 25.37 -3.86 -1.10
C VAL A 333 24.19 -2.92 -0.90
N ASN A 334 22.96 -3.41 -1.10
CA ASN A 334 21.76 -2.61 -0.90
C ASN A 334 21.57 -2.22 0.56
N LEU A 335 21.79 -3.16 1.50
CA LEU A 335 21.71 -2.89 2.94
C LEU A 335 22.72 -1.81 3.37
N THR A 336 23.96 -1.91 2.88
CA THR A 336 25.00 -0.91 3.15
C THR A 336 24.56 0.47 2.66
N MET A 337 23.97 0.55 1.47
CA MET A 337 23.48 1.83 0.94
C MET A 337 22.35 2.43 1.79
N VAL A 338 21.41 1.60 2.27
CA VAL A 338 20.35 2.01 3.19
C VAL A 338 20.95 2.57 4.48
N LEU A 339 21.88 1.84 5.09
CA LEU A 339 22.55 2.27 6.34
C LEU A 339 23.33 3.58 6.15
N LEU A 340 24.05 3.74 5.03
CA LEU A 340 24.74 4.99 4.69
C LEU A 340 23.77 6.17 4.54
N LYS A 341 22.62 5.97 3.88
CA LYS A 341 21.58 7.00 3.76
C LYS A 341 21.01 7.40 5.12
N LEU A 342 20.78 6.44 6.03
CA LEU A 342 20.35 6.71 7.40
C LEU A 342 21.41 7.49 8.21
N CYS A 343 22.69 7.26 7.94
CA CYS A 343 23.80 8.01 8.55
C CYS A 343 24.00 9.42 7.96
N GLY A 344 23.48 9.71 6.76
CA GLY A 344 23.66 10.98 6.05
C GLY A 344 23.46 12.25 6.91
N PRO A 345 22.39 12.35 7.73
CA PRO A 345 22.17 13.50 8.60
C PRO A 345 23.28 13.77 9.64
N PHE A 346 24.08 12.77 9.99
CA PHE A 346 25.17 12.88 10.97
C PHE A 346 26.50 13.28 10.32
N LEU A 347 26.68 12.92 9.05
CA LEU A 347 27.95 13.06 8.33
C LEU A 347 28.12 14.43 7.63
N ALA A 348 27.08 15.27 7.62
CA ALA A 348 27.17 16.59 6.99
C ALA A 348 28.22 17.47 7.70
N PRO A 349 29.09 18.20 6.98
CA PRO A 349 30.24 18.93 7.55
C PRO A 349 29.94 19.93 8.68
N LYS A 350 28.67 20.33 8.86
CA LYS A 350 28.21 21.24 9.92
C LYS A 350 27.09 20.64 10.77
N SER A 351 26.94 19.32 10.78
CA SER A 351 25.85 18.67 11.51
C SER A 351 26.08 18.71 13.02
N LYS A 352 25.15 19.34 13.74
CA LYS A 352 25.09 19.22 15.21
C LYS A 352 24.63 17.83 15.66
N LYS A 353 24.13 16.99 14.73
CA LYS A 353 23.59 15.66 15.06
C LYS A 353 24.67 14.64 15.38
N ALA A 354 25.93 14.86 14.98
CA ALA A 354 27.04 13.97 15.33
C ALA A 354 27.14 13.72 16.85
N GLN A 355 26.77 14.71 17.67
CA GLN A 355 26.75 14.62 19.14
C GLN A 355 25.73 13.62 19.68
N LEU A 356 24.74 13.19 18.88
CA LEU A 356 23.74 12.20 19.26
C LEU A 356 24.29 10.77 19.22
N ILE A 357 25.47 10.56 18.60
CA ILE A 357 26.15 9.27 18.58
C ILE A 357 26.80 9.06 19.94
N LYS A 358 26.20 8.19 20.76
CA LYS A 358 26.70 7.86 22.09
C LYS A 358 27.88 6.90 21.97
N THR A 359 29.09 7.36 22.28
CA THR A 359 30.29 6.49 22.35
C THR A 359 30.17 5.43 23.45
N GLU A 360 29.39 5.75 24.49
CA GLU A 360 29.10 4.86 25.63
C GLU A 360 28.35 3.59 25.22
N TYR A 361 27.72 3.58 24.05
CA TYR A 361 27.03 2.42 23.49
C TYR A 361 27.97 1.19 23.43
N LEU A 362 29.25 1.40 23.13
CA LEU A 362 30.25 0.33 23.08
C LEU A 362 30.52 -0.31 24.45
N PHE A 363 30.31 0.40 25.56
CA PHE A 363 30.52 -0.14 26.91
C PHE A 363 29.35 -1.01 27.40
N HIS A 364 28.18 -0.90 26.77
CA HIS A 364 27.00 -1.71 27.11
C HIS A 364 26.81 -2.93 26.20
N ILE A 365 27.51 -2.97 25.07
CA ILE A 365 27.45 -4.08 24.13
C ILE A 365 28.41 -5.19 24.59
N ARG A 366 27.87 -6.11 25.39
CA ARG A 366 28.28 -7.54 25.31
C ARG A 366 27.55 -8.28 24.17
N MET A 367 26.88 -7.55 23.27
CA MET A 367 26.03 -8.08 22.19
C MET A 367 26.73 -8.23 20.83
N ILE A 368 27.90 -7.61 20.61
CA ILE A 368 28.70 -7.77 19.38
C ILE A 368 29.92 -8.70 19.60
N ASP A 369 30.33 -8.92 20.86
CA ASP A 369 31.50 -9.74 21.22
C ASP A 369 31.18 -11.23 21.48
N ARG A 370 30.23 -11.81 20.76
CA ARG A 370 30.08 -13.28 20.65
C ARG A 370 30.17 -13.73 19.19
N LEU A 371 31.11 -13.15 18.45
CA LEU A 371 31.57 -13.65 17.15
C LEU A 371 32.72 -14.63 17.32
#